data_AF-A0A7C3L5R7-F1
#
_entry.id   AF-A0A7C3L5R7-F1
#
_cell.length_a   1.000
_cell.length_b   1.000
_cell.length_c   1.000
_cell.angle_alpha   90.00
_cell.angle_beta   90.00
_cell.angle_gamma   90.00
#
_symmetry.space_group_name_H-M   'P 1'
#
loop_
_entity.id
_entity.type
_entity.pdbx_description
1 polymer ?
#
loop_
_entity_poly.entity_id
_entity_poly.type
_entity_poly.pdbx_seq_one_letter_code
_entity_poly.pdbx_strand_id
1 'polypeptide(L)' 'MRRRKAPVRPVLPDPVYGSKVLTKFINAVM' A
#
# COMPACT_ATOMS: atom_id res chain seq x y z
N MET A 1 -14.36 14.50 -10.64
CA MET A 1 -13.48 13.44 -11.20
C MET A 1 -13.07 13.82 -12.61
N ARG A 2 -11.81 14.25 -12.83
CA ARG A 2 -11.32 14.61 -14.16
C ARG A 2 -10.76 13.35 -14.86
N ARG A 3 -11.46 12.90 -15.90
CA ARG A 3 -11.16 11.93 -16.99
C ARG A 3 -10.28 10.66 -16.80
N ARG A 4 -9.71 10.30 -15.65
CA ARG A 4 -9.24 8.93 -15.31
C ARG A 4 -8.83 8.86 -13.83
N LYS A 5 -9.16 7.77 -13.13
CA LYS A 5 -8.58 7.48 -11.80
C LYS A 5 -7.13 7.03 -12.00
N ALA A 6 -6.19 7.57 -11.21
CA ALA A 6 -4.84 7.06 -11.19
C ALA A 6 -4.85 5.57 -10.77
N PRO A 7 -4.02 4.71 -11.36
CA PRO A 7 -3.93 3.32 -10.94
C PRO A 7 -3.37 3.26 -9.52
N VAL A 8 -3.95 2.38 -8.69
CA VAL A 8 -3.41 2.08 -7.37
C VAL A 8 -2.15 1.25 -7.55
N ARG A 9 -1.02 1.72 -7.02
CA ARG A 9 0.25 0.99 -7.09
C ARG A 9 0.26 -0.11 -6.02
N PRO A 10 0.74 -1.32 -6.34
CA PRO A 10 0.92 -2.36 -5.33
C PRO A 10 2.05 -1.98 -4.36
N VAL A 11 1.83 -2.26 -3.08
CA VAL A 11 2.84 -2.11 -2.01
C VAL A 11 3.64 -3.39 -1.88
N LEU A 12 4.92 -3.25 -1.53
CA LEU A 12 5.78 -4.39 -1.19
C LEU A 12 5.29 -5.06 0.10
N PRO A 13 5.45 -6.38 0.22
CA PRO A 13 5.17 -7.08 1.47
C PRO A 13 6.13 -6.64 2.57
N ASP A 14 5.67 -6.70 3.82
CA ASP A 14 6.50 -6.43 4.99
C ASP A 14 7.76 -7.32 4.99
N PRO A 15 8.97 -6.80 5.29
CA PRO A 15 10.21 -7.56 5.19
C PRO A 15 10.38 -8.63 6.27
N VAL A 16 9.64 -8.57 7.38
CA VAL A 16 9.75 -9.52 8.49
C VAL A 16 8.71 -10.63 8.37
N TYR A 17 7.47 -10.26 8.07
CA TYR A 17 6.32 -11.15 8.07
C TYR A 17 5.76 -11.43 6.66
N GLY A 18 6.31 -10.80 5.61
CA GLY A 18 5.78 -10.94 4.25
C GLY A 18 4.37 -10.36 4.06
N SER A 19 3.82 -9.65 5.05
CA SER A 19 2.42 -9.24 5.09
C SER A 19 2.21 -7.89 4.41
N LYS A 20 1.36 -7.85 3.38
CA LYS A 20 0.93 -6.59 2.75
C LYS A 20 -0.01 -5.76 3.64
N VAL A 21 -0.66 -6.40 4.61
CA VAL A 21 -1.59 -5.72 5.54
C VAL A 21 -0.79 -4.91 6.54
N LEU A 22 0.30 -5.47 7.08
CA LEU A 22 1.19 -4.76 8.00
C LEU A 22 1.86 -3.57 7.32
N THR A 23 2.37 -3.71 6.10
CA THR A 23 2.94 -2.57 5.36
C THR A 23 1.92 -1.45 5.17
N LYS A 24 0.66 -1.77 4.84
CA LYS A 24 -0.40 -0.76 4.68
C LYS A 24 -0.75 -0.08 6.00
N PHE A 25 -0.77 -0.84 7.10
CA PHE A 25 -1.01 -0.31 8.43
C PHE A 25 0.10 0.65 8.84
N ILE A 26 1.36 0.23 8.73
CA ILE A 26 2.54 1.06 9.04
C ILE A 26 2.54 2.33 8.19
N ASN A 27 2.34 2.23 6.87
CA ASN A 27 2.31 3.39 5.97
C ASN A 27 1.13 4.35 6.18
N ALA A 28 0.07 3.92 6.88
CA ALA A 28 -1.06 4.78 7.24
C ALA A 28 -0.84 5.48 8.58
N VAL A 29 0.03 4.94 9.44
CA VAL A 29 0.42 5.52 10.73
C VAL A 29 1.64 6.43 10.59
N MET A 30 2.58 6.07 9.70
CA MET A 30 3.74 6.87 9.30
C MET A 30 3.32 8.16 8.60
#